data_AF-E9H8H3-F1
#
_entry.id   AF-E9H8H3-F1
#
_cell.length_a   1.000
_cell.length_b   1.000
_cell.length_c   1.000
_cell.angle_alpha   90.00
_cell.angle_beta   90.00
_cell.angle_gamma   90.00
#
_symmetry.space_group_name_H-M   'P 1'
#
loop_
_entity.id
_entity.type
_entity.pdbx_description
1 polymer ?
#
loop_
_entity_poly.entity_id
_entity_poly.type
_entity_poly.pdbx_seq_one_letter_code
_entity_poly.pdbx_strand_id
1 'polypeptide(L)' 'LITAKPHTKTYGSRSFTVYAPKLWNSLPLTLRTATSLAQFCSRLKTHLITVAFKD' A
#
# COMPACT_ATOMS: atom_id res chain seq x y z
N LEU A 1 -0.99 -13.47 -1.39
CA LEU A 1 -1.62 -12.59 -0.37
C LEU A 1 -3.10 -12.51 -0.67
N ILE A 2 -3.94 -12.75 0.33
CA ILE A 2 -5.40 -12.87 0.17
C ILE A 2 -5.99 -11.47 0.02
N THR A 3 -6.47 -11.11 -1.17
CA THR A 3 -7.26 -9.89 -1.37
C THR A 3 -8.74 -10.25 -1.30
N ALA A 4 -9.51 -9.52 -0.49
CA ALA A 4 -10.96 -9.72 -0.44
C ALA A 4 -11.59 -9.48 -1.81
N LYS A 5 -12.64 -10.23 -2.14
CA LYS A 5 -13.43 -10.01 -3.35
C LYS A 5 -14.47 -8.92 -3.09
N PRO A 6 -14.56 -7.89 -3.94
CA PRO A 6 -15.58 -6.87 -3.80
C PRO A 6 -16.97 -7.43 -4.11
N HIS A 7 -17.96 -7.10 -3.28
CA HIS A 7 -19.36 -7.52 -3.48
C HIS A 7 -20.03 -6.78 -4.64
N THR A 8 -19.63 -5.52 -4.89
CA THR A 8 -20.14 -4.70 -6.01
C THR A 8 -18.99 -4.32 -6.94
N LYS A 9 -19.24 -4.36 -8.25
CA LYS A 9 -18.19 -4.15 -9.28
C LYS A 9 -17.65 -2.71 -9.28
N THR A 10 -18.53 -1.73 -9.08
CA THR A 10 -18.21 -0.29 -9.17
C THR A 10 -17.54 0.24 -7.90
N TYR A 11 -18.16 0.09 -6.74
CA TYR A 11 -17.67 0.68 -5.49
C TYR A 11 -16.86 -0.30 -4.64
N GLY A 12 -17.19 -1.59 -4.67
CA GLY A 12 -16.56 -2.59 -3.80
C GLY A 12 -15.05 -2.67 -3.99
N SER A 13 -14.56 -2.44 -5.21
CA SER A 13 -13.11 -2.45 -5.53
C SER A 13 -12.33 -1.34 -4.81
N ARG A 14 -13.00 -0.26 -4.40
CA ARG A 14 -12.43 0.86 -3.64
C ARG A 14 -12.59 0.70 -2.13
N SER A 15 -13.28 -0.35 -1.67
CA SER A 15 -13.43 -0.60 -0.23
C SER A 15 -12.08 -0.87 0.41
N PHE A 16 -11.93 -0.48 1.68
CA PHE A 16 -10.68 -0.65 2.42
C PHE A 16 -10.22 -2.12 2.43
N THR A 17 -11.15 -3.06 2.63
CA THR A 17 -10.90 -4.50 2.66
C THR A 17 -10.27 -5.03 1.37
N VAL A 18 -10.51 -4.38 0.22
CA VAL A 18 -9.94 -4.75 -1.08
C VAL A 18 -8.68 -3.94 -1.37
N TYR A 19 -8.76 -2.62 -1.22
CA TYR A 19 -7.70 -1.71 -1.67
C TYR A 19 -6.51 -1.66 -0.71
N ALA A 20 -6.72 -1.76 0.60
CA ALA A 20 -5.63 -1.73 1.59
C ALA A 20 -4.63 -2.88 1.39
N PRO A 21 -5.03 -4.18 1.30
CA PRO A 21 -4.07 -5.25 1.04
C PRO A 21 -3.43 -5.12 -0.35
N LYS A 22 -4.18 -4.62 -1.36
CA LYS A 22 -3.61 -4.35 -2.69
C LYS A 22 -2.49 -3.32 -2.63
N LEU A 23 -2.72 -2.20 -1.93
CA LEU A 23 -1.71 -1.16 -1.72
C LEU A 23 -0.53 -1.71 -0.91
N TRP A 24 -0.78 -2.40 0.20
CA TRP A 24 0.27 -3.00 1.03
C TRP A 24 1.18 -3.94 0.23
N ASN A 25 0.61 -4.79 -0.62
CA ASN A 25 1.37 -5.73 -1.45
C ASN A 25 2.20 -5.05 -2.53
N SER A 26 1.80 -3.86 -2.98
CA SER A 26 2.55 -3.08 -3.97
C SER A 26 3.81 -2.43 -3.37
N LEU A 27 3.91 -2.35 -2.04
CA LEU A 27 5.05 -1.73 -1.37
C LEU A 27 6.30 -2.63 -1.39
N PRO A 28 7.50 -2.03 -1.53
CA PRO A 28 8.77 -2.72 -1.37
C PRO A 28 8.87 -3.50 -0.05
N LEU A 29 9.63 -4.60 -0.06
CA LEU A 29 9.83 -5.42 1.14
C LEU A 29 10.42 -4.60 2.29
N THR A 30 11.39 -3.72 2.01
CA THR A 30 12.05 -2.85 2.99
C THR A 30 11.10 -1.92 3.75
N LEU A 31 9.96 -1.60 3.14
CA LEU A 31 8.88 -0.86 3.76
C LEU A 31 8.03 -1.76 4.66
N ARG A 32 7.62 -2.91 4.13
CA ARG A 32 6.77 -3.87 4.86
C ARG A 32 7.45 -4.49 6.08
N THR A 33 8.79 -4.57 6.07
CA THR A 33 9.61 -5.09 7.18
C THR A 33 10.17 -4.00 8.10
N ALA A 34 9.62 -2.78 8.06
CA ALA A 34 10.00 -1.74 9.01
C ALA A 34 9.69 -2.18 10.45
N THR A 35 10.62 -1.95 11.36
CA THR A 35 10.52 -2.44 12.76
C THR A 35 9.74 -1.50 13.68
N SER A 36 9.43 -0.29 13.20
CA SER A 36 8.64 0.70 13.94
C SER A 36 7.76 1.52 13.00
N LEU A 37 6.68 2.07 13.54
CA LEU A 37 5.76 2.93 12.81
C LEU A 37 6.47 4.19 12.28
N ALA A 38 7.33 4.81 13.08
CA ALA A 38 8.10 5.98 12.68
C ALA A 38 9.00 5.69 11.47
N GLN A 39 9.68 4.53 11.48
CA GLN A 39 10.51 4.09 10.37
C GLN A 39 9.66 3.79 9.11
N PHE A 40 8.51 3.12 9.28
CA PHE A 40 7.57 2.87 8.18
C PHE A 40 7.12 4.18 7.52
N CYS A 41 6.62 5.14 8.30
CA CYS A 41 6.13 6.42 7.80
C CYS A 41 7.23 7.22 7.08
N SER A 42 8.44 7.27 7.63
CA SER A 42 9.59 7.96 7.02
C SER A 42 9.98 7.35 5.67
N ARG A 43 10.12 6.02 5.62
CA ARG A 43 10.42 5.30 4.38
C ARG A 43 9.28 5.44 3.37
N LEU A 44 8.03 5.44 3.82
CA LEU A 44 6.87 5.46 2.94
C LEU A 44 6.80 6.79 2.20
N LYS A 45 6.97 7.90 2.94
CA LYS A 45 7.06 9.24 2.36
C LYS A 45 8.16 9.31 1.29
N THR A 46 9.36 8.83 1.62
CA THR A 46 10.51 8.81 0.70
C THR A 46 10.20 8.01 -0.56
N HIS A 47 9.63 6.81 -0.41
CA HIS A 47 9.26 5.94 -1.54
C HIS A 47 8.21 6.60 -2.45
N LEU A 48 7.15 7.18 -1.87
CA LEU A 48 6.09 7.82 -2.65
C LEU A 48 6.60 9.04 -3.43
N ILE A 49 7.45 9.88 -2.82
CA ILE A 49 8.09 11.02 -3.52
C ILE A 49 8.97 10.48 -4.66
N THR A 50 9.79 9.47 -4.38
CA THR A 50 10.66 8.86 -5.41
C THR A 50 9.85 8.30 -6.58
N VAL A 51 8.70 7.68 -6.33
CA VAL A 51 7.86 7.13 -7.40
C VAL A 51 7.14 8.24 -8.18
N ALA A 52 6.69 9.30 -7.51
CA ALA A 52 5.94 10.39 -8.13
C ALA A 52 6.81 11.36 -8.94
N PHE A 53 8.07 11.53 -8.54
CA PHE A 53 8.99 12.54 -9.10
C PHE A 53 10.30 11.91 -9.61
N LYS A 54 10.25 10.66 -10.07
CA LYS A 54 11.35 10.05 -10.82
C LYS A 54 11.29 10.57 -12.25
N ASP A 55 12.18 11.50 -12.58
CA ASP A 55 12.53 11.86 -13.96
C ASP A 55 13.19 10.69 -14.69
#